data_AF-A0A963ID91-F1
#
_entry.id   AF-A0A963ID91-F1
#
_cell.length_a   1.000
_cell.length_b   1.000
_cell.length_c   1.000
_cell.angle_alpha   90.00
_cell.angle_beta   90.00
_cell.angle_gamma   90.00
#
_symmetry.space_group_name_H-M   'P 1'
#
loop_
_entity.id
_entity.type
_entity.pdbx_description
1 polymer ?
#
loop_
_entity_poly.entity_id
_entity_poly.type
_entity_poly.pdbx_seq_one_letter_code
_entity_poly.pdbx_strand_id
1 'polypeptide(L)'
;MATTQPIATVVAVTGEAFARNASGELRVLKAGDVLHEGEVVITRNGGHVELATSDGQLLEVQPNETVAMSVELSDTTRPTPEDAALGEATVERVIQALEGDGAIDDAIEAPAAGVAGGEGGEGNSFVRLLRIFEDVVPLAFEFGAAVVEPDLTFDGGRDEEGLQAAADVPPGPGVSIPDTDGALNLTDSTLAESAGPVPGSFTISAPAGLGSISVGGTVITPVELDNLAATPITINTGRGILVLTGYDPSTGVVSYTYDPDVQDHSAGDVTDSVAVEVIDTLGRSSSDSIDIAITDSVPLAQNDAAAITEDAVPNTVSGNVLANDT
;
A
#
# COMPACT_ATOMS: atom_id res chain seq x y z
N MET A 1 -15.68 21.53 37.98
CA MET A 1 -14.34 20.95 37.72
C MET A 1 -14.60 19.72 36.89
N ALA A 2 -14.37 19.76 35.57
CA ALA A 2 -14.57 18.57 34.73
C ALA A 2 -13.49 17.55 35.12
N THR A 3 -13.90 16.40 35.64
CA THR A 3 -13.01 15.28 35.90
C THR A 3 -12.74 14.61 34.57
N THR A 4 -11.58 14.88 33.97
CA THR A 4 -11.16 14.21 32.72
C THR A 4 -10.90 12.73 32.99
N GLN A 5 -11.56 11.85 32.24
CA GLN A 5 -11.45 10.40 32.42
C GLN A 5 -10.06 9.91 31.97
N PRO A 6 -9.39 9.01 32.72
CA PRO A 6 -8.16 8.37 32.26
C PRO A 6 -8.46 7.41 31.10
N ILE A 7 -7.70 7.53 30.01
CA ILE A 7 -7.86 6.74 28.77
C ILE A 7 -6.76 5.67 28.65
N ALA A 8 -5.51 6.02 28.95
CA ALA A 8 -4.37 5.12 28.84
C ALA A 8 -3.28 5.46 29.86
N THR A 9 -2.37 4.51 30.12
CA THR A 9 -1.16 4.71 30.92
C THR A 9 0.07 4.45 30.05
N VAL A 10 1.07 5.31 30.15
CA VAL A 10 2.32 5.14 29.41
C VAL A 10 3.12 3.98 30.01
N VAL A 11 3.45 3.00 29.19
CA VAL A 11 4.24 1.82 29.57
C VAL A 11 5.74 2.10 29.39
N ALA A 12 6.11 2.62 28.22
CA ALA A 12 7.49 2.94 27.88
C ALA A 12 7.57 4.18 26.99
N VAL A 13 8.68 4.92 27.12
CA VAL A 13 9.01 6.06 26.26
C VAL A 13 10.47 5.98 25.87
N THR A 14 10.73 6.03 24.56
CA THR A 14 12.07 6.18 23.99
C THR A 14 12.10 7.47 23.18
N GLY A 15 13.15 8.29 23.30
CA GLY A 15 13.24 9.58 22.58
C GLY A 15 12.33 10.69 23.15
N GLU A 16 12.00 11.68 22.32
CA GLU A 16 11.19 12.85 22.72
C GLU A 16 9.69 12.62 22.44
N ALA A 17 8.89 12.56 23.52
CA ALA A 17 7.43 12.44 23.45
C ALA A 17 6.72 13.39 24.44
N PHE A 18 5.58 13.93 24.01
CA PHE A 18 4.81 14.92 24.75
C PHE A 18 3.31 14.60 24.73
N ALA A 19 2.59 14.90 25.80
CA ALA A 19 1.14 15.04 25.78
C ALA A 19 0.77 16.52 25.75
N ARG A 20 -0.10 16.89 24.81
CA ARG A 20 -0.71 18.21 24.71
C ARG A 20 -2.10 18.16 25.31
N ASN A 21 -2.38 18.98 26.32
CA ASN A 21 -3.71 19.07 26.91
C ASN A 21 -4.67 19.95 26.07
N ALA A 22 -5.94 20.03 26.46
CA ALA A 22 -6.96 20.84 25.79
C ALA A 22 -6.63 22.35 25.72
N SER A 23 -5.78 22.86 26.62
CA SER A 23 -5.28 24.24 26.60
C SER A 23 -4.05 24.45 25.70
N GLY A 24 -3.55 23.40 25.05
CA GLY A 24 -2.38 23.46 24.16
C GLY A 24 -1.03 23.39 24.87
N GLU A 25 -1.00 23.18 26.18
CA GLU A 25 0.23 23.04 26.96
C GLU A 25 0.83 21.65 26.74
N LEU A 26 2.14 21.60 26.54
CA LEU A 26 2.90 20.37 26.32
C LEU A 26 3.53 19.88 27.63
N ARG A 27 3.28 18.61 27.95
CA ARG A 27 3.89 17.87 29.06
C ARG A 27 4.76 16.75 28.51
N VAL A 28 6.01 16.66 28.95
CA VAL A 28 6.89 15.52 28.57
C VAL A 28 6.33 14.22 29.15
N LEU A 29 6.26 13.17 28.33
CA LEU A 29 5.78 11.85 28.75
C LEU A 29 6.87 11.00 29.38
N LYS A 30 6.50 10.28 30.44
CA LYS A 30 7.33 9.29 31.12
C LYS A 30 6.54 8.01 31.36
N ALA A 31 7.24 6.88 31.48
CA ALA A 31 6.64 5.63 31.90
C ALA A 31 5.90 5.79 33.24
N GLY A 32 4.66 5.32 33.29
CA GLY A 32 3.73 5.47 34.41
C GLY A 32 2.82 6.69 34.35
N ASP A 33 2.99 7.60 33.37
CA ASP A 33 2.09 8.74 33.21
C ASP A 33 0.69 8.29 32.76
N VAL A 34 -0.34 8.86 33.39
CA VAL A 34 -1.74 8.66 32.96
C VAL A 34 -2.10 9.73 31.93
N LEU A 35 -2.70 9.27 30.84
CA LEU A 35 -3.26 10.08 29.77
C LEU A 35 -4.76 10.20 29.94
N HIS A 36 -5.27 11.41 29.80
CA HIS A 36 -6.68 11.72 30.00
C HIS A 36 -7.37 12.08 28.68
N GLU A 37 -8.69 11.95 28.68
CA GLU A 37 -9.54 12.35 27.57
C GLU A 37 -9.25 13.80 27.14
N GLY A 38 -9.09 14.01 25.83
CA GLY A 38 -8.77 15.29 25.23
C GLY A 38 -7.27 15.64 25.21
N GLU A 39 -6.41 14.81 25.79
CA GLU A 39 -4.96 14.93 25.60
C GLU A 39 -4.54 14.37 24.23
N VAL A 40 -3.45 14.90 23.67
CA VAL A 40 -2.89 14.45 22.39
C VAL A 40 -1.44 14.08 22.58
N VAL A 41 -1.09 12.82 22.33
CA VAL A 41 0.30 12.32 22.35
C VAL A 41 0.99 12.73 21.06
N ILE A 42 2.19 13.28 21.15
CA ILE A 42 3.00 13.76 20.03
C ILE A 42 4.42 13.20 20.22
N THR A 43 4.90 12.43 19.25
CA THR A 43 6.29 11.94 19.19
C THR A 43 7.08 12.72 18.16
N ARG A 44 8.38 12.93 18.40
CA ARG A 44 9.31 13.54 17.43
C ARG A 44 10.19 12.47 16.76
N ASN A 45 11.15 12.90 15.94
CA ASN A 45 12.11 12.01 15.30
C ASN A 45 12.86 11.17 16.36
N GLY A 46 12.79 9.85 16.25
CA GLY A 46 13.32 8.90 17.24
C GLY A 46 12.49 8.73 18.51
N GLY A 47 11.33 9.39 18.60
CA GLY A 47 10.36 9.26 19.70
C GLY A 47 9.43 8.07 19.49
N HIS A 48 9.30 7.20 20.48
CA HIS A 48 8.43 6.04 20.45
C HIS A 48 7.77 5.88 21.83
N VAL A 49 6.47 5.61 21.85
CA VAL A 49 5.68 5.50 23.08
C VAL A 49 4.81 4.25 23.03
N GLU A 50 4.89 3.42 24.06
CA GLU A 50 3.95 2.34 24.30
C GLU A 50 2.93 2.79 25.33
N LEU A 51 1.65 2.64 25.01
CA LEU A 51 0.52 2.99 25.85
C LEU A 51 -0.26 1.72 26.20
N ALA A 52 -0.63 1.54 27.46
CA ALA A 52 -1.61 0.55 27.88
C ALA A 52 -2.96 1.25 28.03
N THR A 53 -3.93 0.91 27.20
CA THR A 53 -5.32 1.36 27.33
C THR A 53 -5.99 0.70 28.55
N SER A 54 -7.18 1.15 28.93
CA SER A 54 -7.86 0.67 30.15
C SER A 54 -8.21 -0.83 30.14
N ASP A 55 -8.32 -1.44 28.96
CA ASP A 55 -8.50 -2.89 28.72
C ASP A 55 -7.20 -3.68 28.81
N GLY A 56 -6.05 -3.02 28.94
CA GLY A 56 -4.74 -3.64 28.90
C GLY A 56 -4.26 -3.98 27.49
N GLN A 57 -4.92 -3.49 26.43
CA GLN A 57 -4.35 -3.51 25.09
C GLN A 57 -3.14 -2.55 25.03
N LEU A 58 -2.10 -2.97 24.31
CA LEU A 58 -0.96 -2.13 24.02
C LEU A 58 -1.20 -1.38 22.72
N LEU A 59 -1.08 -0.06 22.77
CA LEU A 59 -1.10 0.85 21.63
C LEU A 59 0.30 1.45 21.48
N GLU A 60 0.90 1.23 20.32
CA GLU A 60 2.23 1.73 19.98
C GLU A 60 2.11 3.03 19.17
N VAL A 61 2.89 4.04 19.53
CA VAL A 61 2.98 5.32 18.81
C VAL A 61 4.38 5.46 18.21
N GLN A 62 4.46 5.50 16.89
CA GLN A 62 5.69 5.55 16.09
C GLN A 62 6.33 6.94 16.07
N PRO A 63 7.57 7.09 15.57
CA PRO A 63 8.21 8.40 15.39
C PRO A 63 7.45 9.34 14.45
N ASN A 64 7.35 10.62 14.84
CA ASN A 64 6.61 11.67 14.11
C ASN A 64 5.09 11.41 14.00
N GLU A 65 4.52 10.67 14.94
CA GLU A 65 3.10 10.38 15.00
C GLU A 65 2.39 11.26 16.04
N THR A 66 1.08 11.45 15.85
CA THR A 66 0.23 12.18 16.78
C THR A 66 -1.07 11.41 17.01
N VAL A 67 -1.38 11.10 18.27
CA VAL A 67 -2.56 10.31 18.65
C VAL A 67 -3.41 11.09 19.64
N ALA A 68 -4.69 11.27 19.35
CA ALA A 68 -5.64 11.92 20.25
C ALA A 68 -6.25 10.89 21.22
N MET A 69 -6.29 11.22 22.51
CA MET A 69 -6.92 10.41 23.55
C MET A 69 -8.41 10.71 23.59
N SER A 70 -9.21 9.92 22.89
CA SER A 70 -10.68 10.01 22.87
C SER A 70 -11.33 8.89 23.69
N VAL A 71 -12.60 9.06 24.05
CA VAL A 71 -13.43 8.03 24.72
C VAL A 71 -13.61 6.75 23.90
N GLU A 72 -13.36 6.80 22.60
CA GLU A 72 -13.40 5.61 21.73
C GLU A 72 -12.22 4.67 21.98
N LEU A 73 -11.15 5.19 22.59
CA LEU A 73 -10.04 4.38 23.10
C LEU A 73 -10.32 3.83 24.52
N SER A 74 -11.53 4.02 25.06
CA SER A 74 -11.97 3.54 26.37
C SER A 74 -13.05 2.46 26.28
N ASP A 75 -13.03 1.51 27.22
CA ASP A 75 -13.90 0.33 27.25
C ASP A 75 -15.39 0.60 27.37
N THR A 76 -15.79 1.80 27.80
CA THR A 76 -17.19 2.11 28.11
C THR A 76 -18.06 2.35 26.87
N THR A 77 -17.48 2.33 25.67
CA THR A 77 -18.20 2.59 24.41
C THR A 77 -18.25 1.39 23.48
N ARG A 78 -17.63 0.26 23.85
CA ARG A 78 -17.63 -0.96 23.03
C ARG A 78 -18.99 -1.66 23.13
N PRO A 79 -19.58 -2.09 21.99
CA PRO A 79 -20.78 -2.90 22.02
C PRO A 79 -20.55 -4.18 22.84
N THR A 80 -21.38 -4.39 23.83
CA THR A 80 -21.40 -5.61 24.62
C THR A 80 -22.27 -6.66 23.92
N PRO A 81 -22.08 -7.96 24.20
CA PRO A 81 -22.99 -9.01 23.73
C PRO A 81 -24.45 -8.77 24.18
N GLU A 82 -24.64 -8.02 25.27
CA GLU A 82 -25.96 -7.64 25.80
C GLU A 82 -26.63 -6.58 24.91
N ASP A 83 -25.87 -5.71 24.24
CA ASP A 83 -26.38 -4.75 23.25
C ASP A 83 -26.86 -5.43 21.95
N ALA A 84 -26.34 -6.63 21.66
CA ALA A 84 -26.75 -7.46 20.52
C ALA A 84 -27.80 -8.51 20.89
N ALA A 85 -28.24 -8.58 22.15
CA ALA A 85 -29.19 -9.58 22.61
C ALA A 85 -30.64 -9.21 22.22
N LEU A 86 -31.35 -10.15 21.60
CA LEU A 86 -32.80 -10.02 21.39
C LEU A 86 -33.51 -10.21 22.72
N GLY A 87 -34.33 -9.23 23.12
CA GLY A 87 -35.16 -9.36 24.32
C GLY A 87 -36.19 -10.49 24.19
N GLU A 88 -36.35 -11.33 25.22
CA GLU A 88 -37.31 -12.45 25.22
C GLU A 88 -38.75 -12.02 24.88
N ALA A 89 -39.12 -10.78 25.24
CA ALA A 89 -40.43 -10.19 24.93
C ALA A 89 -40.67 -9.95 23.42
N THR A 90 -39.62 -9.89 22.60
CA THR A 90 -39.73 -9.76 21.14
C THR A 90 -39.90 -11.13 20.48
N VAL A 91 -39.25 -12.17 21.02
CA VAL A 91 -39.38 -13.54 20.52
C VAL A 91 -40.83 -14.03 20.66
N GLU A 92 -41.45 -13.83 21.83
CA GLU A 92 -42.84 -14.25 22.07
C GLU A 92 -43.85 -13.50 21.18
N ARG A 93 -43.62 -12.21 20.91
CA ARG A 93 -44.46 -11.40 20.01
C ARG A 93 -44.37 -11.87 18.56
N VAL A 94 -43.18 -12.25 18.10
CA VAL A 94 -42.99 -12.80 16.74
C VAL A 94 -43.65 -14.17 16.62
N ILE A 95 -43.55 -15.03 17.64
CA ILE A 95 -44.26 -16.32 17.66
C ILE A 95 -45.78 -16.10 17.57
N GLN A 96 -46.33 -15.19 18.37
CA GLN A 96 -47.76 -14.88 18.34
C GLN A 96 -48.21 -14.27 16.99
N ALA A 97 -47.37 -13.47 16.34
CA ALA A 97 -47.64 -12.93 15.01
C ALA A 97 -47.63 -14.01 13.91
N LEU A 98 -46.75 -15.02 14.02
CA LEU A 98 -46.68 -16.16 13.10
C LEU A 98 -47.86 -17.13 13.23
N GLU A 99 -48.41 -17.29 14.44
CA GLU A 99 -49.59 -18.14 14.68
C GLU A 99 -50.93 -17.45 14.35
N GLY A 100 -50.93 -16.12 14.24
CA GLY A 100 -52.05 -15.29 13.80
C GLY A 100 -51.91 -14.82 12.34
N ASP A 101 -52.80 -13.92 11.92
CA ASP A 101 -52.76 -13.28 10.59
C ASP A 101 -52.15 -11.86 10.68
N GLY A 102 -51.28 -11.64 11.68
CA GLY A 102 -50.65 -10.35 11.97
C GLY A 102 -49.35 -10.15 11.20
N ALA A 103 -49.02 -8.91 10.85
CA ALA A 103 -47.74 -8.60 10.21
C ALA A 103 -46.59 -8.70 11.22
N ILE A 104 -45.54 -9.44 10.86
CA ILE A 104 -44.33 -9.61 11.69
C ILE A 104 -43.64 -8.25 11.94
N ASP A 105 -43.76 -7.33 10.98
CA ASP A 105 -43.15 -6.00 11.04
C ASP A 105 -43.70 -5.15 12.19
N ASP A 106 -44.95 -5.40 12.62
CA ASP A 106 -45.56 -4.71 13.77
C ASP A 106 -45.16 -5.36 15.11
N ALA A 107 -44.64 -6.60 15.07
CA ALA A 107 -44.22 -7.37 16.23
C ALA A 107 -42.74 -7.15 16.60
N ILE A 108 -41.93 -6.68 15.65
CA ILE A 108 -40.54 -6.31 15.88
C ILE A 108 -40.42 -4.83 16.24
N GLU A 109 -39.43 -4.52 17.08
CA GLU A 109 -39.09 -3.13 17.39
C GLU A 109 -38.39 -2.47 16.19
N ALA A 110 -38.63 -1.18 15.97
CA ALA A 110 -37.96 -0.46 14.89
C ALA A 110 -36.42 -0.52 15.07
N PRO A 111 -35.65 -0.67 13.99
CA PRO A 111 -34.19 -0.81 14.04
C PRO A 111 -33.52 0.51 14.47
N ALA A 112 -33.62 0.85 15.76
CA ALA A 112 -32.95 1.95 16.48
C ALA A 112 -33.51 2.19 17.90
N ALA A 113 -34.57 1.49 18.34
CA ALA A 113 -35.30 1.83 19.57
C ALA A 113 -34.89 1.01 20.81
N GLY A 114 -33.63 0.56 20.92
CA GLY A 114 -33.15 -0.22 22.06
C GLY A 114 -33.43 0.39 23.46
N VAL A 115 -33.23 -0.42 24.51
CA VAL A 115 -33.68 -0.21 25.91
C VAL A 115 -33.12 1.05 26.61
N ALA A 116 -32.23 1.80 25.98
CA ALA A 116 -32.05 3.22 26.24
C ALA A 116 -32.31 3.96 24.93
N GLY A 117 -33.51 4.51 24.78
CA GLY A 117 -33.88 5.31 23.61
C GLY A 117 -32.78 6.34 23.36
N GLY A 118 -32.26 6.35 22.13
CA GLY A 118 -31.26 7.32 21.71
C GLY A 118 -31.79 8.73 21.93
N GLU A 119 -31.37 9.34 23.03
CA GLU A 119 -31.51 10.77 23.23
C GLU A 119 -30.66 11.43 22.14
N GLY A 120 -31.34 12.02 21.16
CA GLY A 120 -30.81 13.00 20.21
C GLY A 120 -29.34 12.85 19.89
N GLY A 121 -28.97 11.77 19.19
CA GLY A 121 -27.71 11.76 18.46
C GLY A 121 -27.78 12.86 17.42
N GLU A 122 -27.16 14.00 17.73
CA GLU A 122 -26.78 15.01 16.77
C GLU A 122 -26.18 14.28 15.56
N GLY A 123 -26.99 14.18 14.50
CA GLY A 123 -26.46 13.87 13.19
C GLY A 123 -25.32 14.85 12.97
N ASN A 124 -24.13 14.32 12.72
CA ASN A 124 -22.94 15.10 12.41
C ASN A 124 -23.37 16.27 11.51
N SER A 125 -23.21 17.51 11.97
CA SER A 125 -23.36 18.67 11.10
C SER A 125 -22.11 18.75 10.25
N PHE A 126 -21.91 17.77 9.37
CA PHE A 126 -21.04 18.01 8.24
C PHE A 126 -21.73 19.09 7.42
N VAL A 127 -21.06 20.23 7.28
CA VAL A 127 -21.39 21.17 6.22
C VAL A 127 -21.29 20.36 4.93
N ARG A 128 -22.44 20.09 4.28
CA ARG A 128 -22.45 19.68 2.88
C ARG A 128 -21.94 20.86 2.08
N LEU A 129 -20.62 20.94 1.94
CA LEU A 129 -20.02 21.80 0.94
C LEU A 129 -20.54 21.28 -0.40
N LEU A 130 -21.37 22.08 -1.07
CA LEU A 130 -21.55 21.93 -2.51
C LEU A 130 -20.14 21.88 -3.08
N ARG A 131 -19.83 20.88 -3.91
CA ARG A 131 -18.59 20.86 -4.69
C ARG A 131 -18.64 22.10 -5.58
N ILE A 132 -18.02 23.18 -5.12
CA ILE A 132 -17.71 24.33 -5.96
C ILE A 132 -16.50 23.87 -6.76
N PHE A 133 -16.70 23.69 -8.07
CA PHE A 133 -15.57 23.70 -8.99
C PHE A 133 -15.07 25.14 -9.03
N GLU A 134 -14.00 25.41 -8.30
CA GLU A 134 -13.26 26.65 -8.44
C GLU A 134 -12.14 26.38 -9.44
N ASP A 135 -12.25 26.97 -10.63
CA ASP A 135 -11.16 27.03 -11.59
C ASP A 135 -10.05 27.89 -10.98
N VAL A 136 -9.13 27.25 -10.26
CA VAL A 136 -7.92 27.91 -9.78
C VAL A 136 -7.04 28.21 -10.99
N VAL A 137 -6.94 29.49 -11.34
CA VAL A 137 -5.88 29.95 -12.24
C VAL A 137 -4.56 29.73 -11.49
N PRO A 138 -3.64 28.89 -12.01
CA PRO A 138 -2.37 28.67 -11.35
C PRO A 138 -1.65 30.00 -11.17
N LEU A 139 -1.13 30.25 -9.98
CA LEU A 139 -0.30 31.42 -9.74
C LEU A 139 0.98 31.26 -10.56
N ALA A 140 1.05 31.91 -11.73
CA ALA A 140 2.28 31.99 -12.49
C ALA A 140 3.23 32.92 -11.74
N PHE A 141 4.21 32.36 -11.04
CA PHE A 141 5.32 33.13 -10.49
C PHE A 141 6.19 33.59 -11.66
N GLU A 142 6.02 34.85 -12.06
CA GLU A 142 6.95 35.51 -12.95
C GLU A 142 8.21 35.85 -12.13
N PHE A 143 9.22 34.99 -12.20
CA PHE A 143 10.54 35.28 -11.65
C PHE A 143 11.17 36.36 -12.52
N GLY A 144 10.89 37.61 -12.18
CA GLY A 144 11.58 38.77 -12.75
C GLY A 144 13.08 38.60 -12.52
N ALA A 145 13.83 38.36 -13.59
CA ALA A 145 15.27 38.42 -13.58
C ALA A 145 15.71 39.88 -13.44
N ALA A 146 15.70 40.41 -12.22
CA ALA A 146 16.52 41.52 -11.76
C ALA A 146 16.15 41.89 -10.32
N VAL A 147 16.95 41.44 -9.36
CA VAL A 147 17.17 42.22 -8.14
C VAL A 147 18.68 42.32 -7.95
N VAL A 148 19.16 43.55 -8.13
CA VAL A 148 20.48 44.01 -7.68
C VAL A 148 20.58 43.72 -6.19
N GLU A 149 21.55 42.90 -5.80
CA GLU A 149 21.79 42.60 -4.38
C GLU A 149 22.05 43.91 -3.62
N PRO A 150 21.41 44.13 -2.45
CA PRO A 150 21.87 45.17 -1.55
C PRO A 150 23.23 44.75 -0.99
N ASP A 151 24.25 45.59 -1.23
CA ASP A 151 25.56 45.47 -0.59
C ASP A 151 25.40 45.62 0.93
N LEU A 152 25.21 44.49 1.61
CA LEU A 152 25.24 44.39 3.06
C LEU A 152 26.70 44.15 3.47
N THR A 153 27.45 45.24 3.61
CA THR A 153 28.76 45.19 4.27
C THR A 153 28.56 44.90 5.76
N PHE A 154 28.74 43.63 6.13
CA PHE A 154 28.79 43.16 7.52
C PHE A 154 30.24 43.23 8.03
N ASP A 155 30.60 44.31 8.73
CA ASP A 155 31.86 44.47 9.45
C ASP A 155 31.80 43.77 10.82
N GLY A 156 31.86 42.45 10.81
CA GLY A 156 31.74 41.62 12.01
C GLY A 156 32.71 40.45 11.98
N GLY A 157 33.98 40.75 12.24
CA GLY A 157 35.09 39.81 12.20
C GLY A 157 34.81 38.45 12.85
N ARG A 158 34.77 37.43 12.01
CA ARG A 158 35.32 36.10 12.27
C ARG A 158 35.99 35.64 10.97
N ASP A 159 37.27 35.33 11.12
CA ASP A 159 38.05 34.42 10.29
C ASP A 159 37.21 33.56 9.32
N GLU A 160 37.20 34.02 8.08
CA GLU A 160 36.71 33.35 6.88
C GLU A 160 37.57 32.11 6.57
N GLU A 161 37.42 31.05 7.36
CA GLU A 161 37.71 29.69 6.90
C GLU A 161 36.39 29.07 6.41
N GLY A 162 36.03 29.47 5.20
CA GLY A 162 35.07 28.87 4.28
C GLY A 162 33.97 27.97 4.85
N LEU A 163 32.84 28.55 5.25
CA LEU A 163 31.56 27.86 5.05
C LEU A 163 31.14 28.07 3.60
N GLN A 164 31.69 27.25 2.71
CA GLN A 164 31.10 27.05 1.39
C GLN A 164 29.64 26.62 1.61
N ALA A 165 28.68 27.30 0.98
CA ALA A 165 27.34 26.74 0.82
C ALA A 165 27.50 25.32 0.29
N ALA A 166 26.93 24.33 0.98
CA ALA A 166 26.91 22.96 0.48
C ALA A 166 26.36 23.03 -0.95
N ALA A 167 27.17 22.61 -1.93
CA ALA A 167 26.69 22.50 -3.30
C ALA A 167 25.40 21.70 -3.27
N ASP A 168 24.38 22.16 -4.01
CA ASP A 168 23.12 21.45 -4.16
C ASP A 168 23.41 20.08 -4.77
N VAL A 169 23.50 19.05 -3.93
CA VAL A 169 23.84 17.70 -4.37
C VAL A 169 22.58 17.13 -5.03
N PRO A 170 22.62 16.76 -6.32
CA PRO A 170 21.44 16.20 -6.98
C PRO A 170 20.96 14.95 -6.23
N PRO A 171 19.64 14.66 -6.22
CA PRO A 171 19.12 13.44 -5.61
C PRO A 171 19.82 12.19 -6.15
N GLY A 172 19.81 11.11 -5.35
CA GLY A 172 20.35 9.82 -5.76
C GLY A 172 19.59 9.21 -6.94
N PRO A 173 20.15 8.15 -7.57
CA PRO A 173 19.39 7.37 -8.53
C PRO A 173 18.18 6.69 -7.84
N GLY A 174 17.19 6.35 -8.64
CA GLY A 174 15.98 5.66 -8.21
C GLY A 174 15.59 4.57 -9.19
N VAL A 175 14.94 3.55 -8.67
CA VAL A 175 14.23 2.52 -9.42
C VAL A 175 12.86 2.37 -8.78
N SER A 176 11.84 2.16 -9.59
CA SER A 176 10.48 1.89 -9.11
C SER A 176 9.79 0.92 -10.05
N ILE A 177 9.32 -0.17 -9.45
CA ILE A 177 8.62 -1.24 -10.11
C ILE A 177 7.15 -1.16 -9.70
N PRO A 178 6.21 -1.12 -10.66
CA PRO A 178 4.79 -1.04 -10.34
C PRO A 178 4.24 -2.41 -9.96
N ASP A 179 3.47 -2.46 -8.87
CA ASP A 179 2.56 -3.58 -8.59
C ASP A 179 1.38 -3.51 -9.57
N THR A 180 1.17 -4.62 -10.29
CA THR A 180 0.20 -4.79 -11.37
C THR A 180 -0.78 -5.92 -11.14
N ASP A 181 -0.55 -6.82 -10.19
CA ASP A 181 -1.51 -7.88 -9.86
C ASP A 181 -2.59 -7.41 -8.86
N GLY A 182 -2.34 -6.29 -8.18
CA GLY A 182 -3.29 -5.66 -7.26
C GLY A 182 -3.52 -6.46 -5.97
N ALA A 183 -2.68 -7.46 -5.72
CA ALA A 183 -2.67 -8.22 -4.49
C ALA A 183 -1.70 -7.57 -3.49
N LEU A 184 -2.08 -7.55 -2.21
CA LEU A 184 -1.20 -7.07 -1.15
C LEU A 184 -0.21 -8.17 -0.73
N ASN A 185 0.64 -8.58 -1.66
CA ASN A 185 1.66 -9.61 -1.47
C ASN A 185 3.07 -9.03 -1.74
N LEU A 186 4.07 -9.90 -1.89
CA LEU A 186 5.46 -9.51 -2.17
C LEU A 186 5.81 -9.54 -3.66
N THR A 187 4.86 -9.84 -4.54
CA THR A 187 5.07 -9.93 -5.98
C THR A 187 4.47 -8.73 -6.67
N ASP A 188 5.13 -8.25 -7.71
CA ASP A 188 4.65 -7.12 -8.52
C ASP A 188 3.64 -7.56 -9.58
N SER A 189 3.70 -8.84 -9.98
CA SER A 189 2.81 -9.38 -11.01
C SER A 189 2.58 -10.87 -10.83
N THR A 190 1.48 -11.35 -11.39
CA THR A 190 1.12 -12.78 -11.41
C THR A 190 0.85 -13.20 -12.85
N LEU A 191 1.56 -14.24 -13.32
CA LEU A 191 1.45 -14.78 -14.66
C LEU A 191 1.26 -16.30 -14.61
N ALA A 192 0.48 -16.85 -15.55
CA ALA A 192 0.44 -18.29 -15.76
C ALA A 192 1.70 -18.74 -16.50
N GLU A 193 2.24 -19.91 -16.18
CA GLU A 193 3.39 -20.48 -16.91
C GLU A 193 3.11 -20.71 -18.42
N SER A 194 1.84 -20.68 -18.82
CA SER A 194 1.39 -20.79 -20.22
C SER A 194 1.08 -19.45 -20.88
N ALA A 195 1.37 -18.32 -20.23
CA ALA A 195 0.96 -16.99 -20.69
C ALA A 195 1.69 -16.53 -21.98
N GLY A 196 2.87 -17.09 -22.25
CA GLY A 196 3.76 -16.57 -23.29
C GLY A 196 4.39 -15.22 -22.89
N PRO A 197 4.99 -14.49 -23.85
CA PRO A 197 5.59 -13.19 -23.57
C PRO A 197 4.56 -12.13 -23.19
N VAL A 198 4.55 -11.71 -21.92
CA VAL A 198 3.67 -10.67 -21.38
C VAL A 198 4.43 -9.36 -21.21
N PRO A 199 3.90 -8.21 -21.67
CA PRO A 199 4.58 -6.92 -21.52
C PRO A 199 4.55 -6.42 -20.08
N GLY A 200 5.64 -5.79 -19.66
CA GLY A 200 5.79 -5.11 -18.38
C GLY A 200 6.69 -3.88 -18.50
N SER A 201 6.81 -3.11 -17.42
CA SER A 201 7.68 -1.94 -17.38
C SER A 201 8.09 -1.59 -15.96
N PHE A 202 9.24 -0.94 -15.82
CA PHE A 202 9.68 -0.29 -14.59
C PHE A 202 10.23 1.10 -14.92
N THR A 203 10.44 1.92 -13.90
CA THR A 203 10.97 3.28 -14.06
C THR A 203 12.32 3.43 -13.38
N ILE A 204 13.22 4.17 -14.03
CA ILE A 204 14.52 4.54 -13.48
C ILE A 204 14.68 6.06 -13.46
N SER A 205 15.43 6.55 -12.48
CA SER A 205 15.78 7.96 -12.34
C SER A 205 17.26 8.06 -12.02
N ALA A 206 17.96 8.99 -12.66
CA ALA A 206 19.35 9.32 -12.34
C ALA A 206 19.58 10.83 -12.54
N PRO A 207 19.19 11.69 -11.57
CA PRO A 207 19.26 13.14 -11.73
C PRO A 207 20.69 13.68 -11.95
N ALA A 208 21.70 12.96 -11.46
CA ALA A 208 23.11 13.24 -11.71
C ALA A 208 23.63 12.68 -13.06
N GLY A 209 22.77 12.09 -13.88
CA GLY A 209 23.11 11.36 -15.10
C GLY A 209 23.24 9.85 -14.85
N LEU A 210 22.75 9.06 -15.81
CA LEU A 210 22.80 7.60 -15.77
C LEU A 210 24.21 7.09 -16.13
N GLY A 211 24.80 6.27 -15.26
CA GLY A 211 26.06 5.57 -15.51
C GLY A 211 25.83 4.22 -16.20
N SER A 212 25.00 3.36 -15.60
CA SER A 212 24.59 2.06 -16.13
C SER A 212 23.37 1.52 -15.38
N ILE A 213 22.71 0.51 -15.94
CA ILE A 213 21.80 -0.34 -15.18
C ILE A 213 22.28 -1.79 -15.20
N SER A 214 21.82 -2.59 -14.26
CA SER A 214 21.96 -4.05 -14.25
C SER A 214 20.58 -4.66 -14.10
N VAL A 215 20.23 -5.63 -14.95
CA VAL A 215 18.96 -6.37 -14.86
C VAL A 215 19.28 -7.86 -14.91
N GLY A 216 18.85 -8.61 -13.89
CA GLY A 216 19.16 -10.04 -13.77
C GLY A 216 20.66 -10.35 -13.83
N GLY A 217 21.50 -9.42 -13.34
CA GLY A 217 22.96 -9.52 -13.41
C GLY A 217 23.60 -9.13 -14.74
N THR A 218 22.81 -8.76 -15.75
CA THR A 218 23.31 -8.25 -17.04
C THR A 218 23.48 -6.74 -16.97
N VAL A 219 24.72 -6.26 -17.05
CA VAL A 219 25.03 -4.83 -17.09
C VAL A 219 24.72 -4.27 -18.47
N ILE A 220 24.00 -3.15 -18.50
CA ILE A 220 23.53 -2.46 -19.70
C ILE A 220 24.00 -1.02 -19.63
N THR A 221 24.73 -0.60 -20.66
CA THR A 221 25.21 0.78 -20.79
C THR A 221 24.09 1.72 -21.26
N PRO A 222 24.20 3.04 -21.02
CA PRO A 222 23.20 4.00 -21.52
C PRO A 222 22.99 3.92 -23.04
N VAL A 223 24.06 3.63 -23.79
CA VAL A 223 23.98 3.48 -25.26
C VAL A 223 23.19 2.24 -25.67
N GLU A 224 23.35 1.13 -24.95
CA GLU A 224 22.56 -0.09 -25.21
C GLU A 224 21.11 0.12 -24.79
N LEU A 225 20.88 0.82 -23.68
CA LEU A 225 19.56 1.16 -23.17
C LEU A 225 18.76 1.99 -24.18
N ASP A 226 19.38 3.05 -24.73
CA ASP A 226 18.77 3.90 -25.77
C ASP A 226 18.49 3.14 -27.08
N ASN A 227 19.17 2.02 -27.33
CA ASN A 227 19.03 1.22 -28.54
C ASN A 227 18.12 -0.01 -28.38
N LEU A 228 17.49 -0.23 -27.21
CA LEU A 228 16.67 -1.41 -26.96
C LEU A 228 15.56 -1.66 -28.00
N ALA A 229 14.97 -0.60 -28.56
CA ALA A 229 13.94 -0.73 -29.59
C ALA A 229 14.47 -1.30 -30.92
N ALA A 230 15.76 -1.14 -31.20
CA ALA A 230 16.42 -1.68 -32.39
C ALA A 230 17.15 -3.00 -32.10
N THR A 231 17.74 -3.12 -30.91
CA THR A 231 18.48 -4.29 -30.45
C THR A 231 18.01 -4.66 -29.04
N PRO A 232 16.91 -5.44 -28.92
CA PRO A 232 16.44 -5.92 -27.63
C PRO A 232 17.48 -6.77 -26.91
N ILE A 233 17.50 -6.71 -25.58
CA ILE A 233 18.42 -7.48 -24.74
C ILE A 233 17.64 -8.60 -24.07
N THR A 234 18.10 -9.84 -24.23
CA THR A 234 17.48 -11.04 -23.65
C THR A 234 18.24 -11.48 -22.41
N ILE A 235 17.51 -11.73 -21.32
CA ILE A 235 18.01 -12.15 -20.01
C ILE A 235 17.28 -13.43 -19.65
N ASN A 236 18.03 -14.49 -19.38
CA ASN A 236 17.47 -15.74 -18.86
C ASN A 236 17.53 -15.68 -17.33
N THR A 237 16.36 -15.76 -16.69
CA THR A 237 16.23 -15.66 -15.22
C THR A 237 16.36 -17.02 -14.53
N GLY A 238 16.33 -18.11 -15.31
CA GLY A 238 16.26 -19.50 -14.84
C GLY A 238 14.83 -19.99 -14.65
N ARG A 239 13.83 -19.08 -14.60
CA ARG A 239 12.40 -19.40 -14.52
C ARG A 239 11.58 -18.83 -15.67
N GLY A 240 12.23 -18.06 -16.55
CA GLY A 240 11.66 -17.53 -17.76
C GLY A 240 12.69 -16.71 -18.54
N ILE A 241 12.20 -16.03 -19.56
CA ILE A 241 12.98 -15.15 -20.43
C ILE A 241 12.43 -13.73 -20.32
N LEU A 242 13.26 -12.82 -19.80
CA LEU A 242 12.99 -11.39 -19.77
C LEU A 242 13.70 -10.72 -20.96
N VAL A 243 12.95 -10.02 -21.80
CA VAL A 243 13.49 -9.27 -22.94
C VAL A 243 13.23 -7.79 -22.72
N LEU A 244 14.29 -6.99 -22.60
CA LEU A 244 14.19 -5.54 -22.58
C LEU A 244 13.95 -5.04 -24.01
N THR A 245 12.89 -4.27 -24.22
CA THR A 245 12.37 -3.91 -25.55
C THR A 245 12.43 -2.42 -25.85
N GLY A 246 12.52 -1.55 -24.83
CA GLY A 246 12.56 -0.12 -25.05
C GLY A 246 12.94 0.68 -23.80
N TYR A 247 13.36 1.92 -24.02
CA TYR A 247 13.61 2.90 -22.99
C TYR A 247 13.18 4.29 -23.47
N ASP A 248 12.46 5.01 -22.61
CA ASP A 248 12.12 6.42 -22.83
C ASP A 248 12.91 7.30 -21.85
N PRO A 249 13.94 8.04 -22.32
CA PRO A 249 14.78 8.87 -21.46
C PRO A 249 14.05 10.08 -20.87
N SER A 250 12.89 10.46 -21.40
CA SER A 250 12.12 11.59 -20.88
C SER A 250 11.30 11.23 -19.65
N THR A 251 10.81 9.99 -19.58
CA THR A 251 10.00 9.47 -18.47
C THR A 251 10.77 8.51 -17.57
N GLY A 252 11.90 7.98 -18.03
CA GLY A 252 12.68 6.96 -17.34
C GLY A 252 12.08 5.55 -17.45
N VAL A 253 11.06 5.35 -18.29
CA VAL A 253 10.36 4.06 -18.42
C VAL A 253 11.22 3.10 -19.24
N VAL A 254 11.50 1.92 -18.68
CA VAL A 254 12.09 0.77 -19.38
C VAL A 254 10.98 -0.25 -19.61
N SER A 255 10.76 -0.62 -20.87
CA SER A 255 9.78 -1.62 -21.28
C SER A 255 10.45 -2.98 -21.45
N TYR A 256 9.74 -4.04 -21.05
CA TYR A 256 10.19 -5.41 -21.23
C TYR A 256 9.03 -6.34 -21.57
N THR A 257 9.35 -7.55 -22.01
CA THR A 257 8.42 -8.68 -22.01
C THR A 257 8.99 -9.80 -21.16
N TYR A 258 8.15 -10.52 -20.44
CA TYR A 258 8.55 -11.71 -19.68
C TYR A 258 7.75 -12.92 -20.15
N ASP A 259 8.44 -13.98 -20.50
CA ASP A 259 7.86 -15.27 -20.91
C ASP A 259 8.24 -16.34 -19.86
N PRO A 260 7.31 -16.81 -19.02
CA PRO A 260 7.59 -17.81 -18.00
C PRO A 260 7.88 -19.18 -18.62
N ASP A 261 8.86 -19.90 -18.08
CA ASP A 261 9.06 -21.31 -18.36
C ASP A 261 8.12 -22.15 -17.48
N VAL A 262 7.77 -23.35 -17.94
CA VAL A 262 7.03 -24.34 -17.12
C VAL A 262 7.79 -24.65 -15.83
N GLN A 263 7.12 -24.57 -14.69
CA GLN A 263 7.70 -24.78 -13.36
C GLN A 263 7.15 -26.03 -12.67
N ASP A 264 7.83 -26.46 -11.61
CA ASP A 264 7.28 -27.48 -10.69
C ASP A 264 6.46 -26.80 -9.59
N HIS A 265 5.14 -26.90 -9.69
CA HIS A 265 4.19 -26.34 -8.73
C HIS A 265 3.80 -27.30 -7.59
N SER A 266 4.54 -28.40 -7.38
CA SER A 266 4.25 -29.35 -6.29
C SER A 266 4.29 -28.74 -4.88
N ALA A 267 4.96 -27.59 -4.72
CA ALA A 267 5.03 -26.81 -3.49
C ALA A 267 4.15 -25.53 -3.50
N GLY A 268 3.32 -25.34 -4.53
CA GLY A 268 2.56 -24.12 -4.78
C GLY A 268 3.19 -23.23 -5.85
N ASP A 269 2.70 -21.99 -5.95
CA ASP A 269 3.15 -21.00 -6.93
C ASP A 269 4.65 -20.68 -6.76
N VAL A 270 5.30 -20.40 -7.89
CA VAL A 270 6.74 -20.21 -7.97
C VAL A 270 7.05 -18.75 -8.22
N THR A 271 7.83 -18.11 -7.35
CA THR A 271 8.28 -16.72 -7.57
C THR A 271 9.59 -16.67 -8.34
N ASP A 272 9.63 -15.81 -9.37
CA ASP A 272 10.86 -15.37 -10.02
C ASP A 272 11.20 -13.93 -9.62
N SER A 273 12.43 -13.70 -9.16
CA SER A 273 12.90 -12.42 -8.62
C SER A 273 14.07 -11.92 -9.45
N VAL A 274 13.83 -10.90 -10.29
CA VAL A 274 14.84 -10.33 -11.18
C VAL A 274 15.36 -9.03 -10.60
N ALA A 275 16.58 -9.05 -10.07
CA ALA A 275 17.22 -7.86 -9.50
C ALA A 275 17.46 -6.78 -10.57
N VAL A 276 17.13 -5.54 -10.22
CA VAL A 276 17.39 -4.32 -10.99
C VAL A 276 18.26 -3.39 -10.15
N GLU A 277 19.37 -2.93 -10.73
CA GLU A 277 20.24 -1.94 -10.10
C GLU A 277 20.49 -0.78 -11.07
N VAL A 278 20.42 0.45 -10.56
CA VAL A 278 20.71 1.69 -11.29
C VAL A 278 21.90 2.36 -10.65
N ILE A 279 22.92 2.66 -11.45
CA ILE A 279 24.15 3.34 -11.02
C ILE A 279 24.24 4.68 -11.75
N ASP A 280 24.43 5.78 -11.00
CA ASP A 280 24.62 7.11 -11.58
C ASP A 280 26.09 7.40 -11.91
N THR A 281 26.36 8.53 -12.59
CA THR A 281 27.73 8.93 -12.96
C THR A 281 28.62 9.30 -11.77
N LEU A 282 28.03 9.51 -10.59
CA LEU A 282 28.74 9.76 -9.33
C LEU A 282 29.06 8.45 -8.58
N GLY A 283 28.66 7.30 -9.13
CA GLY A 283 28.88 5.98 -8.54
C GLY A 283 27.92 5.64 -7.40
N ARG A 284 26.83 6.39 -7.23
CA ARG A 284 25.75 6.04 -6.29
C ARG A 284 24.85 5.01 -6.96
N SER A 285 24.30 4.09 -6.17
CA SER A 285 23.40 3.05 -6.67
C SER A 285 22.06 3.03 -5.95
N SER A 286 21.06 2.47 -6.64
CA SER A 286 19.73 2.15 -6.13
C SER A 286 19.29 0.82 -6.72
N SER A 287 18.58 0.01 -5.96
CA SER A 287 18.22 -1.36 -6.35
C SER A 287 16.80 -1.73 -5.92
N ASP A 288 16.18 -2.58 -6.72
CA ASP A 288 14.85 -3.17 -6.49
C ASP A 288 14.76 -4.52 -7.23
N SER A 289 13.67 -5.26 -7.10
CA SER A 289 13.46 -6.54 -7.81
C SER A 289 12.13 -6.58 -8.52
N ILE A 290 12.12 -7.12 -9.75
CA ILE A 290 10.88 -7.49 -10.44
C ILE A 290 10.50 -8.86 -9.93
N ASP A 291 9.45 -8.94 -9.12
CA ASP A 291 8.98 -10.16 -8.48
C ASP A 291 7.71 -10.67 -9.17
N ILE A 292 7.81 -11.83 -9.83
CA ILE A 292 6.74 -12.41 -10.66
C ILE A 292 6.28 -13.72 -10.01
N ALA A 293 5.02 -13.80 -9.60
CA ALA A 293 4.38 -15.06 -9.24
C ALA A 293 4.02 -15.85 -10.51
N ILE A 294 4.64 -17.01 -10.69
CA ILE A 294 4.33 -17.97 -11.75
C ILE A 294 3.33 -18.98 -11.18
N THR A 295 2.16 -19.05 -11.82
CA THR A 295 1.06 -19.93 -11.43
C THR A 295 0.96 -21.13 -12.36
N ASP A 296 0.50 -22.25 -11.80
CA ASP A 296 0.27 -23.49 -12.53
C ASP A 296 -0.80 -23.32 -13.60
N SER A 297 -0.55 -23.90 -14.77
CA SER A 297 -1.53 -23.91 -15.84
C SER A 297 -2.50 -25.09 -15.67
N VAL A 298 -3.76 -24.89 -16.03
CA VAL A 298 -4.74 -25.99 -16.08
C VAL A 298 -4.78 -26.58 -17.48
N PRO A 299 -4.87 -27.92 -17.64
CA PRO A 299 -4.99 -28.51 -18.95
C PRO A 299 -6.32 -28.11 -19.62
N LEU A 300 -6.27 -27.78 -20.90
CA LEU A 300 -7.43 -27.49 -21.73
C LEU A 300 -7.93 -28.77 -22.41
N ALA A 301 -9.05 -29.30 -21.93
CA ALA A 301 -9.70 -30.45 -22.56
C ALA A 301 -10.26 -30.08 -23.94
N GLN A 302 -9.99 -30.90 -24.96
CA GLN A 302 -10.53 -30.75 -26.31
C GLN A 302 -11.49 -31.90 -26.63
N ASN A 303 -12.59 -31.59 -27.33
CA ASN A 303 -13.60 -32.60 -27.65
C ASN A 303 -13.02 -33.73 -28.50
N ASP A 304 -13.12 -34.96 -28.01
CA ASP A 304 -12.84 -36.16 -28.79
C ASP A 304 -14.02 -36.54 -29.68
N ALA A 305 -13.72 -36.97 -30.91
CA ALA A 305 -14.72 -37.53 -31.81
C ALA A 305 -14.25 -38.88 -32.33
N ALA A 306 -15.11 -39.88 -32.17
CA ALA A 306 -14.96 -41.17 -32.82
C ALA A 306 -16.31 -41.65 -33.35
N ALA A 307 -16.28 -42.34 -34.48
CA ALA A 307 -17.46 -42.90 -35.11
C ALA A 307 -17.18 -44.35 -35.51
N ILE A 308 -18.21 -45.18 -35.42
CA ILE A 308 -18.20 -46.54 -35.93
C ILE A 308 -19.46 -46.74 -36.77
N THR A 309 -19.32 -47.37 -37.93
CA THR A 309 -20.46 -47.73 -38.77
C THR A 309 -21.03 -49.06 -38.32
N GLU A 310 -22.29 -49.34 -38.70
CA GLU A 310 -22.84 -50.69 -38.55
C GLU A 310 -21.93 -51.72 -39.25
N ASP A 311 -21.82 -52.92 -38.66
CA ASP A 311 -21.07 -54.07 -39.18
C ASP A 311 -19.56 -53.85 -39.45
N ALA A 312 -18.94 -52.85 -38.82
CA ALA A 312 -17.49 -52.64 -38.91
C ALA A 312 -16.66 -53.84 -38.40
N VAL A 313 -15.58 -54.19 -39.12
CA VAL A 313 -14.60 -55.22 -38.70
C VAL A 313 -13.19 -54.61 -38.78
N PRO A 314 -12.49 -54.39 -37.64
CA PRO A 314 -12.90 -54.68 -36.27
C PRO A 314 -13.98 -53.71 -35.76
N ASN A 315 -14.84 -54.21 -34.87
CA ASN A 315 -15.95 -53.44 -34.29
C ASN A 315 -15.53 -52.60 -33.07
N THR A 316 -14.30 -52.06 -33.09
CA THR A 316 -13.72 -51.35 -31.95
C THR A 316 -13.24 -49.98 -32.36
N VAL A 317 -13.60 -48.97 -31.59
CA VAL A 317 -12.94 -47.66 -31.58
C VAL A 317 -11.85 -47.72 -30.50
N SER A 318 -10.64 -47.32 -30.85
CA SER A 318 -9.52 -47.16 -29.92
C SER A 318 -8.91 -45.78 -30.09
N GLY A 319 -8.48 -45.15 -29.00
CA GLY A 319 -7.82 -43.85 -29.01
C GLY A 319 -7.43 -43.43 -27.59
N ASN A 320 -6.63 -42.38 -27.49
CA ASN A 320 -6.33 -41.70 -26.23
C ASN A 320 -7.10 -40.38 -26.21
N VAL A 321 -7.82 -40.11 -25.12
CA VAL A 321 -8.59 -38.87 -24.89
C VAL A 321 -7.72 -37.70 -24.41
N LEU A 322 -6.43 -37.95 -24.17
CA LEU A 322 -5.48 -36.93 -23.74
C LEU A 322 -4.61 -36.41 -24.90
N ALA A 323 -4.81 -36.93 -26.12
CA ALA A 323 -3.89 -36.67 -27.22
C ALA A 323 -4.08 -35.28 -27.86
N ASN A 324 -5.26 -34.68 -27.67
CA ASN A 324 -5.66 -33.38 -28.19
C ASN A 324 -5.77 -32.31 -27.08
N ASP A 325 -5.67 -32.70 -25.81
CA ASP A 325 -5.65 -31.78 -24.67
C ASP A 325 -4.29 -31.07 -24.58
N THR A 326 -4.27 -29.78 -24.19
CA THR A 326 -3.06 -28.94 -24.10
C THR A 326 -2.97 -28.18 -22.81
#